data_AF-A0A8K0D7K9-F1
#
_entry.id   AF-A0A8K0D7K9-F1
#
_cell.length_a   1.000
_cell.length_b   1.000
_cell.length_c   1.000
_cell.angle_alpha   90.00
_cell.angle_beta   90.00
_cell.angle_gamma   90.00
#
_symmetry.space_group_name_H-M   'P 1'
#
loop_
_entity.id
_entity.type
_entity.pdbx_description
1 polymer ?
#
loop_
_entity_poly.entity_id
_entity_poly.type
_entity_poly.pdbx_seq_one_letter_code
_entity_poly.pdbx_strand_id
1 'polypeptide(L)'
;MDQWKLIDLKTGADITNRYSFIRGWQTTIKSVMFLWNRIKDVDGFNYLGLRGLNQDSLENLFASVRLHGAANTNHTCHQFTAALKTVVNKLVSPTNVDSNCENDTCTPLDDLVGLMRYASNDYSQEVEEQSPEFETLIDFNTSEPDNLNVKIL
;
A
#
# COMPACT_ATOMS: atom_id res chain seq x y z
N MET A 1 -30.17 -16.73 -7.82
CA MET A 1 -28.89 -17.41 -8.10
C MET A 1 -28.72 -18.50 -7.08
N ASP A 2 -28.48 -19.72 -7.55
CA ASP A 2 -28.37 -20.89 -6.70
C ASP A 2 -27.07 -20.86 -5.87
N GLN A 3 -27.15 -21.40 -4.66
CA GLN A 3 -25.99 -21.55 -3.78
C GLN A 3 -25.07 -22.61 -4.37
N TRP A 4 -23.81 -22.25 -4.62
CA TRP A 4 -22.80 -23.18 -5.11
C TRP A 4 -22.57 -24.27 -4.07
N LYS A 5 -22.49 -25.51 -4.53
CA LYS A 5 -22.26 -26.68 -3.69
C LYS A 5 -21.01 -27.42 -4.14
N LEU A 6 -20.23 -27.89 -3.17
CA LEU A 6 -19.15 -28.85 -3.37
C LEU A 6 -19.68 -30.24 -3.02
N ILE A 7 -19.61 -31.15 -3.98
CA ILE A 7 -20.04 -32.52 -3.82
C ILE A 7 -18.81 -33.44 -3.84
N ASP A 8 -18.68 -34.28 -2.83
CA ASP A 8 -17.70 -35.36 -2.84
C ASP A 8 -18.13 -36.42 -3.88
N LEU A 9 -17.32 -36.64 -4.91
CA LEU A 9 -17.63 -37.58 -5.98
C LEU A 9 -17.68 -39.04 -5.51
N LYS A 10 -17.01 -39.39 -4.40
CA LYS A 10 -16.99 -40.76 -3.89
C LYS A 10 -18.22 -41.07 -3.05
N THR A 11 -18.66 -40.11 -2.24
CA THR A 11 -19.72 -40.32 -1.25
C THR A 11 -21.04 -39.66 -1.65
N GLY A 12 -21.04 -38.75 -2.64
CA GLY A 12 -22.18 -37.92 -3.00
C GLY A 12 -22.53 -36.84 -1.96
N ALA A 13 -21.72 -36.71 -0.90
CA ALA A 13 -22.01 -35.82 0.21
C ALA A 13 -21.78 -34.35 -0.16
N ASP A 14 -22.66 -33.46 0.32
CA ASP A 14 -22.42 -32.02 0.30
C ASP A 14 -21.35 -31.67 1.33
N ILE A 15 -20.19 -31.24 0.84
CA ILE A 15 -19.02 -30.88 1.64
C ILE A 15 -18.76 -29.36 1.61
N THR A 16 -19.72 -28.56 1.15
CA THR A 16 -19.58 -27.10 1.00
C THR A 16 -19.12 -26.42 2.28
N ASN A 17 -19.66 -26.84 3.42
CA ASN A 17 -19.33 -26.25 4.73
C ASN A 17 -17.88 -26.53 5.19
N ARG A 18 -17.14 -27.40 4.50
CA ARG A 18 -15.71 -27.66 4.79
C ARG A 18 -14.79 -26.64 4.14
N TYR A 19 -15.29 -25.84 3.19
CA TYR A 19 -14.47 -24.98 2.36
C TYR A 19 -15.05 -23.56 2.30
N SER A 20 -14.36 -22.62 2.92
CA SER A 20 -14.77 -21.20 2.93
C SER A 20 -14.54 -20.50 1.59
N PHE A 21 -13.67 -21.03 0.72
CA PHE A 21 -13.31 -20.38 -0.54
C PHE A 21 -14.49 -20.20 -1.50
N ILE A 22 -15.51 -21.07 -1.43
CA ILE A 22 -16.73 -20.95 -2.25
C ILE A 22 -17.44 -19.64 -1.97
N ARG A 23 -17.60 -19.30 -0.68
CA ARG A 23 -18.18 -18.03 -0.27
C ARG A 23 -17.30 -16.85 -0.72
N GLY A 24 -15.98 -17.01 -0.61
CA GLY A 24 -15.00 -16.05 -1.14
C GLY A 24 -15.22 -15.76 -2.62
N TRP A 25 -15.24 -16.80 -3.46
CA TRP A 25 -15.45 -16.71 -4.90
C TRP A 25 -16.78 -16.03 -5.25
N GLN A 26 -17.88 -16.48 -4.64
CA GLN A 26 -19.18 -15.87 -4.86
C GLN A 26 -19.20 -14.39 -4.45
N THR A 27 -18.50 -14.03 -3.37
CA THR A 27 -18.38 -12.65 -2.92
C THR A 27 -17.56 -11.83 -3.92
N THR A 28 -16.36 -12.30 -4.31
CA THR A 28 -15.49 -11.61 -5.27
C THR A 28 -16.20 -11.34 -6.60
N ILE A 29 -16.88 -12.33 -7.18
CA ILE A 29 -17.61 -12.16 -8.44
C ILE A 29 -18.70 -11.09 -8.30
N LYS A 30 -19.51 -11.17 -7.24
CA LYS A 30 -20.58 -10.18 -6.99
C LYS A 30 -20.03 -8.78 -6.79
N SER A 31 -18.95 -8.64 -6.02
CA SER A 31 -18.30 -7.36 -5.75
C SER A 31 -17.69 -6.76 -7.01
N VAL A 32 -17.04 -7.55 -7.86
CA VAL A 32 -16.48 -7.08 -9.14
C VAL A 32 -17.58 -6.64 -10.10
N MET A 33 -18.67 -7.41 -10.22
CA MET A 33 -19.83 -7.02 -11.03
C MET A 33 -20.45 -5.71 -10.54
N PHE A 34 -20.63 -5.59 -9.22
CA PHE A 34 -21.17 -4.38 -8.59
C PHE A 34 -20.25 -3.17 -8.84
N LEU A 35 -18.94 -3.32 -8.61
CA LEU A 35 -17.95 -2.28 -8.84
C LEU A 35 -17.95 -1.82 -10.29
N TRP A 36 -17.94 -2.77 -11.24
CA TRP A 36 -17.96 -2.45 -12.67
C TRP A 36 -19.19 -1.64 -13.07
N ASN A 37 -20.38 -2.10 -12.66
CA ASN A 37 -21.61 -1.38 -12.97
C ASN A 37 -21.57 0.05 -12.39
N ARG A 38 -21.01 0.24 -11.19
CA ARG A 38 -20.88 1.57 -10.58
C ARG A 38 -19.93 2.47 -11.37
N ILE A 39 -18.70 2.05 -11.64
CA ILE A 39 -17.68 2.92 -12.27
C ILE A 39 -17.94 3.13 -13.77
N LYS A 40 -18.56 2.17 -14.44
CA LYS A 40 -18.97 2.30 -15.84
C LYS A 40 -20.06 3.36 -15.99
N ASP A 41 -21.11 3.26 -15.16
CA ASP A 41 -22.30 4.09 -15.33
C ASP A 41 -22.15 5.48 -14.69
N VAL A 42 -21.31 5.63 -13.67
CA VAL A 42 -21.13 6.91 -12.94
C VAL A 42 -19.92 7.68 -13.45
N ASP A 43 -18.79 7.00 -13.63
CA ASP A 43 -17.50 7.65 -13.86
C ASP A 43 -17.03 7.50 -15.32
N GLY A 44 -17.80 6.80 -16.16
CA GLY A 44 -17.55 6.68 -17.61
C GLY A 44 -16.34 5.83 -17.99
N PHE A 45 -15.91 4.90 -17.13
CA PHE A 45 -14.75 4.06 -17.40
C PHE A 45 -15.00 3.08 -18.56
N ASN A 46 -14.02 2.94 -19.46
CA ASN A 46 -14.09 2.02 -20.60
C ASN A 46 -13.75 0.56 -20.25
N TYR A 47 -12.98 0.35 -19.18
CA TYR A 47 -12.55 -0.97 -18.72
C TYR A 47 -12.24 -0.97 -17.22
N LEU A 48 -12.21 -2.17 -16.63
CA LEU A 48 -11.79 -2.41 -15.24
C LEU A 48 -10.56 -3.32 -15.22
N GLY A 49 -9.44 -2.79 -14.74
CA GLY A 49 -8.20 -3.56 -14.56
C GLY A 49 -8.28 -4.49 -13.35
N LEU A 50 -8.58 -5.77 -13.56
CA LEU A 50 -8.74 -6.74 -12.46
C LEU A 50 -7.44 -7.00 -11.67
N ARG A 51 -6.26 -6.76 -12.28
CA ARG A 51 -4.96 -6.91 -11.60
C ARG A 51 -4.80 -5.95 -10.42
N GLY A 52 -5.42 -4.78 -10.47
CA GLY A 52 -5.42 -3.82 -9.35
C GLY A 52 -6.35 -4.21 -8.19
N LEU A 53 -7.16 -5.27 -8.34
CA LEU A 53 -8.11 -5.72 -7.31
C LEU A 53 -7.59 -6.89 -6.47
N ASN A 54 -6.37 -7.37 -6.72
CA ASN A 54 -5.75 -8.46 -5.98
C ASN A 54 -4.70 -7.94 -4.97
N GLN A 55 -4.13 -8.85 -4.18
CA GLN A 55 -3.13 -8.51 -3.15
C GLN A 55 -1.69 -8.58 -3.66
N ASP A 56 -1.46 -8.87 -4.95
CA ASP A 56 -0.11 -9.10 -5.51
C ASP A 56 0.82 -7.91 -5.25
N SER A 57 0.32 -6.68 -5.43
CA SER A 57 1.13 -5.47 -5.21
C SER A 57 1.59 -5.34 -3.76
N LEU A 58 0.74 -5.75 -2.80
CA LEU A 58 1.08 -5.74 -1.38
C LEU A 58 2.07 -6.86 -1.03
N GLU A 59 1.87 -8.05 -1.58
CA GLU A 59 2.78 -9.18 -1.39
C GLU A 59 4.17 -8.89 -1.98
N ASN A 60 4.23 -8.25 -3.15
CA ASN A 60 5.45 -7.79 -3.79
C ASN A 60 6.16 -6.73 -2.95
N LEU A 61 5.42 -5.75 -2.39
CA LEU A 61 5.98 -4.77 -1.46
C LEU A 61 6.63 -5.47 -0.25
N PHE A 62 5.95 -6.45 0.35
CA PHE A 62 6.51 -7.20 1.46
C PHE A 62 7.72 -8.04 1.05
N ALA A 63 7.77 -8.55 -0.18
CA ALA A 63 8.96 -9.22 -0.69
C ALA A 63 10.15 -8.24 -0.81
N SER A 64 9.93 -7.04 -1.34
CA SER A 64 10.95 -5.98 -1.41
C SER A 64 11.45 -5.59 -0.01
N VAL A 65 10.55 -5.45 0.97
CA VAL A 65 10.91 -5.19 2.36
C VAL A 65 11.73 -6.34 2.95
N ARG A 66 11.34 -7.60 2.71
CA ARG A 66 12.09 -8.76 3.22
C ARG A 66 13.49 -8.89 2.63
N LEU A 67 13.67 -8.51 1.38
CA LEU A 67 14.96 -8.55 0.71
C LEU A 67 15.93 -7.48 1.24
N HIS A 68 15.39 -6.41 1.84
CA HIS A 68 16.18 -5.40 2.51
C HIS A 68 16.93 -6.01 3.71
N GLY A 69 18.24 -5.74 3.83
CA GLY A 69 19.05 -6.25 4.94
C GLY A 69 19.41 -7.74 4.84
N ALA A 70 19.78 -8.21 3.63
CA ALA A 70 20.25 -9.57 3.35
C ALA A 70 19.21 -10.67 3.57
N ALA A 71 17.97 -10.44 3.09
CA ALA A 71 16.89 -11.42 3.11
C ALA A 71 16.49 -11.89 4.53
N ASN A 72 16.42 -10.97 5.49
CA ASN A 72 15.91 -11.29 6.82
C ASN A 72 14.42 -11.68 6.74
N THR A 73 14.07 -12.93 7.01
CA THR A 73 12.68 -13.37 6.97
C THR A 73 11.90 -13.03 8.25
N ASN A 74 12.60 -12.66 9.34
CA ASN A 74 12.04 -12.42 10.66
C ASN A 74 12.42 -11.02 11.17
N HIS A 75 11.78 -10.01 10.59
CA HIS A 75 11.97 -8.63 11.02
C HIS A 75 11.30 -8.37 12.37
N THR A 76 11.96 -7.63 13.26
CA THR A 76 11.26 -6.93 14.35
C THR A 76 10.42 -5.79 13.79
N CYS A 77 9.42 -5.30 14.51
CA CYS A 77 8.60 -4.16 14.07
C CYS A 77 9.44 -2.92 13.71
N HIS A 78 10.52 -2.66 14.45
CA HIS A 78 11.44 -1.57 14.16
C HIS A 78 12.20 -1.78 12.86
N GLN A 79 12.72 -2.98 12.63
CA GLN A 79 13.44 -3.32 11.40
C GLN A 79 12.51 -3.26 10.17
N PHE A 80 11.30 -3.79 10.30
CA PHE A 80 10.29 -3.70 9.24
C PHE A 80 9.96 -2.23 8.91
N THR A 81 9.74 -1.40 9.93
CA THR A 81 9.44 0.03 9.74
C THR A 81 10.59 0.77 9.06
N ALA A 82 11.84 0.52 9.47
CA ALA A 82 13.01 1.10 8.84
C ALA A 82 13.14 0.66 7.37
N ALA A 83 13.02 -0.65 7.11
CA ALA A 83 13.09 -1.21 5.76
C ALA A 83 11.98 -0.69 4.84
N LEU A 84 10.75 -0.59 5.34
CA LEU A 84 9.61 -0.04 4.60
C LEU A 84 9.87 1.41 4.20
N LYS A 85 10.36 2.26 5.13
CA LYS A 85 10.73 3.65 4.82
C LYS A 85 11.79 3.72 3.72
N THR A 86 12.80 2.85 3.78
CA THR A 86 13.87 2.79 2.78
C THR A 86 13.35 2.38 1.39
N VAL A 87 12.48 1.36 1.32
CA VAL A 87 11.90 0.87 0.06
C VAL A 87 10.96 1.90 -0.55
N VAL A 88 10.07 2.51 0.24
CA VAL A 88 9.10 3.52 -0.23
C VAL A 88 9.80 4.78 -0.73
N ASN A 89 10.85 5.23 -0.04
CA ASN A 89 11.63 6.40 -0.45
C ASN A 89 12.62 6.10 -1.60
N LYS A 90 12.64 4.87 -2.13
CA LYS A 90 13.59 4.38 -3.14
C LYS A 90 15.06 4.65 -2.81
N LEU A 91 15.39 4.73 -1.52
CA LEU A 91 16.79 4.91 -1.08
C LEU A 91 17.65 3.70 -1.44
N VAL A 92 17.01 2.52 -1.57
CA VAL A 92 17.61 1.30 -2.09
C VAL A 92 16.55 0.60 -2.94
N SER A 93 16.81 0.43 -4.24
CA SER A 93 15.98 -0.42 -5.11
C SER A 93 16.57 -1.83 -5.12
N PRO A 94 15.86 -2.85 -4.62
CA PRO A 94 16.29 -4.22 -4.80
C PRO A 94 16.15 -4.58 -6.29
N THR A 95 17.24 -4.54 -7.03
CA THR A 95 17.29 -5.03 -8.41
C THR A 95 17.42 -6.54 -8.39
N ASN A 96 16.29 -7.24 -8.47
CA ASN A 96 16.31 -8.68 -8.74
C ASN A 96 16.45 -8.89 -10.25
N VAL A 97 17.60 -9.43 -10.67
CA VAL A 97 17.88 -9.79 -12.07
C VAL A 97 16.92 -10.89 -12.56
N ASP A 98 16.46 -11.76 -11.65
CA ASP A 98 15.51 -12.87 -11.91
C ASP A 98 14.15 -12.65 -11.21
N SER A 99 13.56 -11.48 -11.42
CA SER A 99 12.22 -11.18 -10.92
C SER A 99 11.15 -11.97 -11.69
N ASN A 100 10.29 -12.72 -10.98
CA ASN A 100 9.07 -13.33 -11.55
C ASN A 100 7.93 -12.31 -11.77
N CYS A 101 8.18 -11.02 -11.53
CA CYS A 101 7.21 -9.98 -11.82
C CYS A 101 7.31 -9.58 -13.28
N GLU A 102 6.18 -9.59 -13.99
CA GLU A 102 6.08 -8.94 -15.30
C GLU A 102 6.48 -7.47 -15.18
N ASN A 103 7.10 -6.94 -16.23
CA ASN A 103 7.51 -5.55 -16.25
C ASN A 103 6.27 -4.66 -16.41
N ASP A 104 5.72 -4.23 -15.28
CA ASP A 104 4.65 -3.25 -15.27
C ASP A 104 5.25 -1.90 -15.66
N THR A 105 4.77 -1.28 -16.74
CA THR A 105 5.25 0.04 -17.23
C THR A 105 4.95 1.20 -16.28
N CYS A 106 4.56 0.90 -15.04
CA CYS A 106 4.31 1.83 -13.97
C CYS A 106 5.62 2.46 -13.48
N THR A 107 5.80 3.74 -13.77
CA THR A 107 6.82 4.56 -13.11
C THR A 107 6.27 5.06 -11.79
N PRO A 108 6.99 4.93 -10.66
CA PRO A 108 6.52 5.49 -9.41
C PRO A 108 6.46 7.02 -9.52
N LEU A 109 5.47 7.63 -8.86
CA LEU A 109 5.12 9.04 -9.00
C LEU A 109 6.31 9.99 -8.78
N ASP A 110 7.10 9.74 -7.74
CA ASP A 110 8.33 10.49 -7.45
C ASP A 110 9.26 9.66 -6.55
N ASP A 111 10.45 10.17 -6.25
CA ASP A 111 11.34 9.63 -5.21
C ASP A 111 11.70 10.72 -4.18
N LEU A 112 12.39 10.33 -3.11
CA LEU A 112 12.79 11.30 -2.07
C LEU A 112 13.69 12.41 -2.65
N VAL A 113 14.48 12.11 -3.69
CA VAL A 113 15.34 13.10 -4.34
C VAL A 113 14.49 14.11 -5.10
N GLY A 114 13.45 13.67 -5.81
CA GLY A 114 12.44 14.51 -6.46
C GLY A 114 11.74 15.41 -5.45
N LEU A 115 11.27 14.86 -4.32
CA LEU A 115 10.65 15.63 -3.25
C LEU A 115 11.58 16.70 -2.66
N MET A 116 12.84 16.33 -2.38
CA MET A 116 13.83 17.26 -1.82
C MET A 116 14.18 18.38 -2.82
N ARG A 117 14.25 18.06 -4.12
CA ARG A 117 14.46 19.05 -5.19
C ARG A 117 13.28 20.00 -5.32
N TYR A 118 12.06 19.48 -5.27
CA TYR A 118 10.84 20.29 -5.27
C TYR A 118 10.84 21.28 -4.09
N ALA A 119 11.10 20.78 -2.87
CA ALA A 119 11.16 21.63 -1.68
C ALA A 119 12.26 22.70 -1.74
N SER A 120 13.40 22.38 -2.39
CA SER A 120 14.51 23.33 -2.57
C SER A 120 14.22 24.38 -3.66
N ASN A 121 13.44 24.02 -4.68
CA ASN A 121 13.04 24.92 -5.75
C ASN A 121 11.94 25.90 -5.30
N ASP A 122 11.00 25.48 -4.45
CA ASP A 122 10.03 26.38 -3.79
C ASP A 122 10.78 27.41 -2.91
N TYR A 123 11.82 26.98 -2.19
CA TYR A 123 12.68 27.87 -1.40
C TYR A 123 13.48 28.86 -2.26
N SER A 124 13.78 28.52 -3.53
CA SER A 124 14.55 29.40 -4.42
C SER A 124 13.68 30.45 -5.13
N GLN A 125 12.35 30.27 -5.15
CA GLN A 125 11.42 31.29 -5.69
C GLN A 125 10.96 32.30 -4.64
N GLU A 126 11.10 32.00 -3.34
CA GLU A 126 10.73 32.92 -2.26
C GLU A 126 11.91 33.76 -1.70
N VAL A 127 13.17 33.43 -2.02
CA VAL A 127 14.38 34.04 -1.42
C VAL A 127 15.05 35.09 -2.32
N GLU A 128 14.27 35.87 -3.07
CA GLU A 128 14.76 37.11 -3.69
C GLU A 128 14.16 38.36 -3.03
N GLU A 129 14.06 38.39 -1.69
CA GLU A 129 14.32 39.62 -0.92
C GLU A 129 14.41 39.38 0.61
N GLN A 130 15.54 39.82 1.17
CA GLN A 130 15.82 40.15 2.58
C GLN A 130 16.19 39.02 3.56
N SER A 131 17.50 38.98 3.88
CA SER A 131 18.09 38.40 5.10
C SER A 131 17.39 38.93 6.37
N PRO A 132 17.05 38.04 7.32
CA PRO A 132 17.71 38.15 8.62
C PRO A 132 18.01 36.82 9.34
N GLU A 133 18.97 36.91 10.25
CA GLU A 133 19.35 35.91 11.26
C GLU A 133 18.15 35.34 12.02
N PHE A 134 18.08 34.01 12.18
CA PHE A 134 17.80 33.41 13.49
C PHE A 134 18.10 31.90 13.52
N GLU A 135 19.15 31.53 14.26
CA GLU A 135 19.26 30.20 14.85
C GLU A 135 18.18 30.05 15.92
N THR A 136 17.29 29.07 15.77
CA THR A 136 16.66 28.43 16.94
C THR A 136 16.51 26.94 16.67
N LEU A 137 17.27 26.15 17.43
CA LEU A 137 17.10 24.71 17.55
C LEU A 137 15.65 24.40 17.95
N ILE A 138 14.98 23.54 17.18
CA ILE A 138 13.74 22.91 17.61
C ILE A 138 14.11 21.72 18.50
N ASP A 139 13.87 21.85 19.81
CA ASP A 139 13.96 20.77 20.79
C ASP A 139 12.67 19.93 20.74
N PHE A 140 12.81 18.62 20.49
CA PHE A 140 11.70 17.68 20.36
C PHE A 140 11.31 16.99 21.68
N ASN A 141 11.83 17.43 22.82
CA ASN A 141 11.45 16.85 24.12
C ASN A 141 10.62 17.81 24.98
N THR A 142 9.30 17.77 24.80
CA THR A 142 8.37 18.07 25.91
C THR A 142 7.36 16.95 26.03
N SER A 143 7.68 15.98 26.86
CA SER A 143 6.71 15.09 27.49
C SER A 143 6.33 15.68 28.84
N GLU A 144 5.16 16.30 28.95
CA GLU A 144 4.30 16.20 30.15
C GLU A 144 2.81 16.31 29.75
N PRO A 145 1.89 15.65 30.50
CA PRO A 145 0.53 15.41 30.08
C PRO A 145 -0.45 16.32 30.85
N ASP A 146 -1.11 17.26 30.18
CA ASP A 146 -2.16 18.06 30.82
C ASP A 146 -3.57 17.69 30.37
N ASN A 147 -4.33 17.31 31.39
CA ASN A 147 -5.77 17.07 31.42
C ASN A 147 -6.56 18.15 30.68
N LEU A 148 -7.31 17.76 29.64
CA LEU A 148 -8.52 18.50 29.24
C LEU A 148 -9.76 17.63 29.38
N ASN A 149 -10.49 17.88 30.47
CA ASN A 149 -11.92 17.61 30.58
C ASN A 149 -12.66 18.34 29.45
N VAL A 150 -13.20 17.60 28.49
CA VAL A 150 -14.20 18.13 27.55
C VAL A 150 -15.53 17.42 27.83
N LYS A 151 -16.47 18.19 28.41
CA LYS A 151 -17.89 17.82 28.49
C LYS A 151 -18.46 17.78 27.08
N ILE A 152 -19.02 16.64 26.71
CA ILE A 152 -19.85 16.47 25.52
C ILE A 152 -21.26 16.97 25.88
N LEU A 153 -21.75 17.95 25.10
CA LEU A 153 -23.18 18.18 24.88
C LEU A 153 -23.52 17.61 23.50
#